data_AF-A0A353VUZ9-F1
#
_entry.id   AF-A0A353VUZ9-F1
#
_cell.length_a   1.000
_cell.length_b   1.000
_cell.length_c   1.000
_cell.angle_alpha   90.00
_cell.angle_beta   90.00
_cell.angle_gamma   90.00
#
_symmetry.space_group_name_H-M   'P 1'
#
loop_
_entity.id
_entity.type
_entity.pdbx_description
1 polymer ?
#
loop_
_entity_poly.entity_id
_entity_poly.type
_entity_poly.pdbx_seq_one_letter_code
_entity_poly.pdbx_strand_id
1 'polypeptide(L)' 'MSKDHPDYIVVEGPIGVGKTTLAKRLAKSFNTELMLELATENPFLPRFYSDPKTVALPTQLFFLFQRAKQIESFRQKDMF' A
#
# COMPACT_ATOMS: atom_id res chain seq x y z
N MET A 1 -17.03 23.57 10.43
CA MET A 1 -17.57 22.19 10.39
C MET A 1 -16.44 21.29 10.85
N SER A 2 -16.63 20.57 11.96
CA SER A 2 -15.62 19.66 12.51
C SER A 2 -15.30 18.59 11.47
N LYS A 3 -14.02 18.39 11.15
CA LYS A 3 -13.56 17.24 10.37
C LYS A 3 -13.73 16.00 11.25
N ASP A 4 -14.90 15.38 11.24
CA ASP A 4 -15.17 14.17 12.02
C ASP A 4 -14.65 12.89 11.31
N HIS A 5 -13.79 13.03 10.31
CA HIS A 5 -13.24 11.93 9.53
C HIS A 5 -11.70 11.99 9.50
N PRO A 6 -11.01 10.84 9.64
CA PRO A 6 -9.56 10.79 9.65
C PRO A 6 -8.98 11.22 8.30
N ASP A 7 -7.98 12.11 8.31
CA ASP A 7 -7.30 12.59 7.10
C ASP A 7 -6.52 11.47 6.37
N TYR A 8 -6.12 10.42 7.09
CA TYR A 8 -5.36 9.30 6.54
C TYR A 8 -5.74 7.98 7.21
N ILE A 9 -6.07 6.96 6.41
CA ILE A 9 -6.46 5.63 6.89
C ILE A 9 -5.49 4.59 6.32
N VAL A 10 -4.89 3.79 7.21
CA VAL A 10 -4.06 2.63 6.84
C VAL A 10 -4.83 1.34 7.15
N VAL A 11 -4.83 0.42 6.19
CA VAL A 11 -5.47 -0.90 6.35
C VAL A 11 -4.39 -1.99 6.34
N GLU A 12 -4.15 -2.61 7.50
CA GLU A 12 -3.15 -3.66 7.69
C GLU A 12 -3.77 -5.03 8.01
N GLY A 13 -2.99 -6.10 7.84
CA GLY A 13 -3.44 -7.47 8.13
C GLY A 13 -2.84 -8.53 7.20
N PRO A 14 -3.07 -9.82 7.50
CA PRO A 14 -2.48 -10.94 6.76
C PRO A 14 -2.90 -10.99 5.29
N ILE A 15 -2.10 -11.67 4.46
CA ILE A 15 -2.41 -11.90 3.04
C ILE A 15 -3.72 -12.70 2.94
N GLY A 16 -4.61 -12.32 2.03
CA GLY A 16 -5.89 -13.01 1.80
C GLY A 16 -7.06 -12.57 2.70
N VAL A 17 -6.86 -11.75 3.74
CA VAL A 17 -7.93 -11.35 4.68
C VAL A 17 -8.95 -10.34 4.12
N GLY A 18 -8.75 -9.84 2.89
CA GLY A 18 -9.69 -8.90 2.25
C GLY A 18 -9.37 -7.41 2.42
N LYS A 19 -8.13 -7.04 2.77
CA LYS A 19 -7.68 -5.64 2.92
C LYS A 19 -8.03 -4.75 1.74
N THR A 20 -7.73 -5.20 0.51
CA THR A 20 -8.02 -4.45 -0.72
C THR A 20 -9.51 -4.19 -0.90
N THR A 21 -10.36 -5.14 -0.53
CA THR A 21 -11.81 -4.99 -0.56
C THR A 21 -12.28 -3.96 0.47
N LEU A 22 -11.74 -4.01 1.69
CA LEU A 22 -12.05 -3.04 2.74
C LEU A 22 -11.58 -1.62 2.35
N ALA A 23 -10.34 -1.46 1.89
CA ALA A 23 -9.79 -0.18 1.47
C ALA A 23 -10.61 0.47 0.34
N LYS A 24 -11.03 -0.31 -0.67
CA LYS A 24 -11.92 0.16 -1.75
C LYS A 24 -13.27 0.64 -1.22
N ARG A 25 -13.86 -0.07 -0.25
CA ARG A 25 -15.14 0.33 0.37
C ARG A 25 -14.98 1.62 1.17
N LEU A 26 -13.93 1.74 1.97
CA LEU A 26 -13.64 2.94 2.75
C LEU A 26 -13.43 4.15 1.85
N ALA A 27 -12.61 4.03 0.80
CA ALA A 27 -12.39 5.10 -0.16
C ALA A 27 -13.70 5.57 -0.82
N LYS A 28 -14.59 4.64 -1.18
CA LYS A 28 -15.92 4.98 -1.71
C LYS A 28 -16.81 5.65 -0.67
N SER A 29 -16.81 5.17 0.57
CA SER A 29 -17.66 5.69 1.66
C SER A 29 -17.26 7.10 2.10
N PHE A 30 -15.96 7.40 2.13
CA PHE A 30 -15.44 8.71 2.53
C PHE A 30 -15.13 9.64 1.35
N ASN A 31 -15.32 9.16 0.11
CA ASN A 31 -14.95 9.88 -1.11
C ASN A 31 -13.48 10.35 -1.09
N THR A 32 -12.57 9.45 -0.71
CA THR A 32 -11.13 9.71 -0.57
C THR A 32 -10.30 9.00 -1.65
N GLU A 33 -9.06 9.46 -1.86
CA GLU A 33 -8.10 8.80 -2.74
C GLU A 33 -7.73 7.41 -2.20
N LEU A 34 -7.57 6.43 -3.10
CA LEU A 34 -7.19 5.07 -2.78
C LEU A 34 -5.74 4.78 -3.18
N MET A 35 -4.89 4.48 -2.21
CA MET A 35 -3.52 4.02 -2.44
C MET A 35 -3.41 2.50 -2.22
N LEU A 36 -3.23 1.73 -3.29
CA LEU A 36 -3.03 0.28 -3.22
C LEU A 36 -1.55 -0.12 -3.31
N GLU A 37 -1.23 -1.28 -2.74
CA GLU A 37 0.07 -1.91 -2.91
C GLU A 37 0.19 -2.53 -4.31
N LEU A 38 1.28 -2.24 -5.02
CA LEU A 38 1.58 -2.72 -6.37
C LEU A 38 2.46 -3.97 -6.33
N ALA A 39 2.03 -5.02 -5.61
CA ALA A 39 2.86 -6.21 -5.37
C ALA A 39 3.35 -6.90 -6.65
N THR A 40 2.58 -6.82 -7.74
CA THR A 40 2.94 -7.39 -9.05
C THR A 40 4.14 -6.70 -9.72
N GLU A 41 4.52 -5.50 -9.28
CA GLU A 41 5.68 -4.78 -9.79
C GLU A 41 6.99 -5.26 -9.17
N ASN A 42 6.93 -6.02 -8.07
CA ASN A 42 8.12 -6.52 -7.39
C ASN A 42 8.74 -7.69 -8.16
N PRO A 43 9.90 -7.51 -8.84
CA PRO A 43 10.48 -8.54 -9.70
C PRO A 43 11.00 -9.74 -8.91
N PHE A 44 11.19 -9.59 -7.59
CA PHE A 44 11.70 -10.64 -6.71
C PHE A 44 10.58 -11.51 -6.14
N LEU A 45 9.33 -11.05 -6.19
CA LEU A 45 8.20 -11.70 -5.54
C LEU A 45 7.93 -13.12 -6.06
N PRO A 46 8.01 -13.44 -7.37
CA PRO A 46 7.86 -14.81 -7.84
C PRO A 46 8.91 -15.75 -7.23
N ARG A 47 10.17 -15.31 -7.18
CA ARG A 47 11.27 -16.10 -6.61
C ARG A 47 11.19 -16.20 -5.09
N PHE A 48 10.62 -15.19 -4.43
CA PHE A 48 10.38 -15.22 -2.99
C PHE A 48 9.42 -16.35 -2.62
N TYR A 49 8.39 -16.63 -3.42
CA TYR A 49 7.48 -17.76 -3.18
C TYR A 49 8.13 -19.13 -3.40
N SER A 50 9.16 -19.24 -4.25
CA SER A 50 9.87 -20.50 -4.48
C SER A 50 11.05 -20.73 -3.53
N ASP A 51 11.80 -19.68 -3.19
CA ASP A 51 12.99 -19.73 -2.35
C ASP A 51 13.21 -18.37 -1.64
N PRO A 52 12.57 -18.17 -0.46
CA PRO A 52 12.65 -16.91 0.25
C PRO A 52 14.08 -16.56 0.67
N LYS A 53 14.94 -17.53 0.98
CA LYS A 53 16.26 -17.28 1.57
C LYS A 53 17.18 -16.52 0.61
N THR A 54 17.03 -16.70 -0.70
CA THR A 54 17.88 -16.05 -1.70
C THR A 54 17.42 -14.65 -2.09
N VAL A 55 16.14 -14.31 -1.89
CA VAL A 55 15.58 -13.02 -2.35
C VAL A 55 14.75 -12.27 -1.31
N ALA A 56 14.74 -12.70 -0.04
CA ALA A 56 13.97 -12.02 1.02
C ALA A 56 14.34 -10.54 1.15
N LEU A 57 15.63 -10.23 1.30
CA LEU A 57 16.09 -8.85 1.47
C LEU A 57 15.71 -7.94 0.27
N PRO A 58 16.04 -8.27 -0.98
CA PRO A 58 15.66 -7.42 -2.11
C PRO A 58 14.13 -7.31 -2.28
N THR A 59 13.38 -8.38 -1.99
CA THR A 59 11.90 -8.34 -2.00
C THR A 59 11.36 -7.31 -1.00
N GLN A 60 11.88 -7.32 0.23
CA GLN A 60 11.44 -6.39 1.29
C GLN A 60 11.90 -4.95 1.02
N LEU A 61 13.12 -4.74 0.53
CA LEU A 61 13.60 -3.41 0.15
C LEU A 61 12.77 -2.80 -1.00
N PHE A 62 12.36 -3.62 -1.97
CA PHE A 62 11.46 -3.16 -3.02
C PHE A 62 10.14 -2.64 -2.45
N PHE A 63 9.49 -3.39 -1.56
CA PHE A 63 8.26 -2.95 -0.90
C PHE A 63 8.45 -1.66 -0.10
N LEU A 64 9.56 -1.54 0.63
CA LEU A 64 9.90 -0.33 1.38
C LEU A 64 10.01 0.89 0.48
N PHE A 65 10.80 0.81 -0.60
CA PHE A 65 11.00 1.94 -1.50
C PHE A 65 9.75 2.28 -2.31
N GLN A 66 8.97 1.29 -2.71
CA GLN A 66 7.68 1.51 -3.37
C GLN A 66 6.74 2.30 -2.45
N ARG A 67 6.64 1.92 -1.17
CA ARG A 67 5.80 2.63 -0.19
C ARG A 67 6.30 4.05 0.06
N ALA A 68 7.61 4.25 0.20
CA ALA A 68 8.20 5.57 0.40
C ALA A 68 7.88 6.52 -0.76
N LYS A 69 8.02 6.05 -2.01
CA LYS A 69 7.65 6.82 -3.20
C LYS A 69 6.16 7.16 -3.26
N GLN A 70 5.29 6.21 -2.93
CA GLN A 70 3.84 6.45 -2.91
C GLN A 70 3.46 7.53 -1.88
N ILE A 71 4.07 7.51 -0.69
CA ILE A 71 3.85 8.53 0.36
C ILE A 71 4.36 9.89 -0.08
N GLU A 72 5.56 9.94 -0.70
CA GLU A 72 6.12 11.20 -1.23
C GLU A 72 5.21 11.82 -2.29
N SER A 73 4.77 11.01 -3.27
CA SER A 73 3.86 11.48 -4.32
C SER A 73 2.51 11.95 -3.77
N PHE A 74 1.98 11.27 -2.75
CA PHE A 74 0.73 11.67 -2.10
C PHE A 74 0.86 13.03 -1.39
N ARG A 75 1.94 13.22 -0.62
CA ARG A 75 2.22 14.51 0.04
C ARG A 75 2.45 15.65 -0.95
N GLN A 76 3.03 15.38 -2.12
CA GLN A 76 3.19 16.40 -3.16
C GLN A 76 1.85 16.81 -3.78
N LYS A 77 0.92 15.88 -3.98
CA LYS A 77 -0.42 16.20 -4.48
C LYS A 77 -1.20 17.10 -3.52
N ASP A 78 -1.07 16.89 -2.22
CA ASP A 78 -1.74 17.74 -1.22
C ASP A 78 -1.23 19.20 -1.19
N MET A 79 -0.07 19.49 -1.81
CA MET A 79 0.55 20.81 -1.84
C MET A 79 0.14 21.69 -3.03
N PHE A 80 -0.57 21.15 -4.02
CA PHE A 80 -0.98 21.85 -5.26
C PHE A 80 -2.46 21.65 -5.57
#